data_AF-A0A951JTU4-F1
#
_entry.id   AF-A0A951JTU4-F1
#
_cell.length_a   1.000
_cell.length_b   1.000
_cell.length_c   1.000
_cell.angle_alpha   90.00
_cell.angle_beta   90.00
_cell.angle_gamma   90.00
#
_symmetry.space_group_name_H-M   'P 1'
#
loop_
_entity.id
_entity.type
_entity.pdbx_description
1 polymer ?
#
loop_
_entity_poly.entity_id
_entity_poly.type
_entity_poly.pdbx_seq_one_letter_code
_entity_poly.pdbx_strand_id
1 'polypeptide(L)'
;MTVAARPLDTREARRVIPRRRVRDRLQDRIPRAWCVAAAVTWAVLLSVAVALEPGADDPAAIPSAVDALIATVLFGGLFAAAAGLGSRRRIGFAASFGAALLLLGATLACPATGHHELAGWWYAQLAATGGLVGMSGYGLWRAPRSSD
;
A
#
# COMPACT_ATOMS: atom_id res chain seq x y z
N MET A 1 -16.34 -4.32 -60.96
CA MET A 1 -16.45 -5.41 -59.96
C MET A 1 -16.09 -4.82 -58.60
N THR A 2 -17.11 -4.56 -57.77
CA THR A 2 -16.94 -3.89 -56.48
C THR A 2 -17.00 -4.94 -55.38
N VAL A 3 -15.89 -5.18 -54.68
CA VAL A 3 -15.83 -6.13 -53.57
C VAL A 3 -16.50 -5.48 -52.36
N ALA A 4 -17.66 -5.99 -51.96
CA ALA A 4 -18.35 -5.54 -50.76
C ALA A 4 -17.55 -5.95 -49.52
N ALA A 5 -17.10 -4.96 -48.74
CA ALA A 5 -16.45 -5.21 -47.45
C ALA A 5 -17.44 -5.86 -46.49
N ARG A 6 -17.10 -7.06 -45.99
CA ARG A 6 -17.91 -7.81 -45.04
C ARG A 6 -17.95 -7.04 -43.71
N PRO A 7 -19.14 -6.73 -43.15
CA PRO A 7 -19.22 -6.03 -41.87
C PRO A 7 -18.60 -6.90 -40.77
N LEU A 8 -17.58 -6.37 -40.09
CA LEU A 8 -16.94 -7.04 -38.96
C LEU A 8 -17.96 -7.24 -37.84
N ASP A 9 -18.15 -8.50 -37.43
CA ASP A 9 -19.01 -8.86 -36.31
C ASP A 9 -18.46 -8.24 -35.02
N THR A 10 -19.22 -7.29 -34.47
CA THR A 10 -18.90 -6.60 -33.20
C THR A 10 -18.73 -7.56 -32.01
N ARG A 11 -19.15 -8.83 -32.13
CA ARG A 11 -18.93 -9.89 -31.13
C ARG A 11 -17.51 -10.48 -31.19
N GLU A 12 -16.85 -10.49 -32.34
CA GLU A 12 -15.45 -10.92 -32.47
C GLU A 12 -14.47 -9.84 -31.98
N ALA A 13 -14.78 -8.56 -32.24
CA ALA A 13 -13.98 -7.43 -31.76
C ALA A 13 -13.93 -7.33 -30.21
N ARG A 14 -14.92 -7.88 -29.50
CA ARG A 14 -14.94 -7.94 -28.03
C ARG A 14 -14.06 -9.04 -27.41
N ARG A 15 -13.51 -9.96 -28.21
CA ARG A 15 -12.96 -11.22 -27.67
C ARG A 15 -11.46 -11.28 -27.40
N VAL A 16 -10.66 -10.26 -27.68
CA VAL A 16 -9.20 -10.36 -27.45
C VAL A 16 -8.61 -9.06 -26.90
N ILE A 17 -9.05 -8.62 -25.71
CA ILE A 17 -8.13 -7.93 -24.82
C ILE A 17 -7.55 -9.02 -23.91
N PRO A 18 -6.31 -9.49 -24.14
CA PRO A 18 -5.70 -10.45 -23.25
C PRO A 18 -5.68 -9.83 -21.85
N ARG A 19 -6.38 -10.46 -20.90
CA ARG A 19 -6.27 -10.12 -19.49
C ARG A 19 -4.80 -10.31 -19.10
N ARG A 20 -4.04 -9.22 -19.04
CA ARG A 20 -2.64 -9.26 -18.57
C ARG A 20 -2.62 -9.98 -17.23
N ARG A 21 -1.66 -10.88 -17.04
CA ARG A 21 -1.53 -11.57 -15.75
C ARG A 21 -1.23 -10.50 -14.70
N VAL A 22 -1.79 -10.68 -13.50
CA VAL A 22 -1.55 -9.77 -12.36
C VAL A 22 -0.04 -9.59 -12.14
N ARG A 23 0.73 -10.68 -12.28
CA ARG A 23 2.19 -10.67 -12.25
C ARG A 23 2.80 -9.65 -13.20
N ASP A 24 2.37 -9.62 -14.46
CA ASP A 24 2.91 -8.69 -15.47
C ASP A 24 2.61 -7.24 -15.08
N ARG A 25 1.41 -6.99 -14.54
CA ARG A 25 1.02 -5.66 -14.07
C ARG A 25 1.85 -5.20 -12.87
N LEU A 26 2.20 -6.11 -11.96
CA LEU A 26 3.05 -5.79 -10.79
C LEU A 26 4.49 -5.48 -11.18
N GLN A 27 4.95 -5.97 -12.34
CA GLN A 27 6.28 -5.69 -12.87
C GLN A 27 6.35 -4.40 -13.71
N ASP A 28 5.21 -3.74 -13.96
CA ASP A 28 5.17 -2.46 -14.67
C ASP A 28 6.10 -1.43 -14.00
N ARG A 29 6.86 -0.69 -14.81
CA ARG A 29 7.61 0.46 -14.35
C ARG A 29 6.68 1.63 -14.04
N ILE A 30 7.05 2.42 -13.04
CA ILE A 30 6.29 3.55 -12.53
C ILE A 30 7.12 4.84 -12.65
N PRO A 31 6.49 6.00 -12.92
CA PRO A 31 7.20 7.28 -12.93
C PRO A 31 7.89 7.58 -11.58
N ARG A 32 9.07 8.21 -11.64
CA ARG A 32 9.83 8.58 -10.44
C ARG A 32 9.02 9.42 -9.46
N ALA A 33 8.22 10.37 -9.95
CA ALA A 33 7.40 11.24 -9.12
C ALA A 33 6.45 10.47 -8.20
N TRP A 34 5.84 9.38 -8.68
CA TRP A 34 4.98 8.52 -7.86
C TRP A 34 5.77 7.76 -6.79
N CYS A 35 6.97 7.30 -7.13
CA CYS A 35 7.85 6.61 -6.18
C CYS A 35 8.31 7.57 -5.07
N VAL A 36 8.70 8.80 -5.43
CA VAL A 36 9.08 9.85 -4.48
C VAL A 36 7.88 10.25 -3.62
N ALA A 37 6.71 10.49 -4.21
CA ALA A 37 5.51 10.83 -3.46
C ALA A 37 5.15 9.74 -2.44
N ALA A 38 5.23 8.46 -2.82
CA ALA A 38 5.00 7.34 -1.91
C ALA A 38 6.03 7.30 -0.78
N ALA A 39 7.32 7.44 -1.09
CA ALA A 39 8.39 7.43 -0.11
C ALA A 39 8.27 8.59 0.90
N VAL A 40 7.99 9.80 0.41
CA VAL A 40 7.77 10.98 1.26
C VAL A 40 6.53 10.82 2.12
N THR A 41 5.43 10.28 1.56
CA THR A 41 4.20 10.04 2.32
C THR A 41 4.45 9.04 3.45
N TRP A 42 5.18 7.95 3.18
CA TRP A 42 5.61 7.01 4.22
C TRP A 42 6.43 7.66 5.30
N ALA A 43 7.50 8.37 4.91
CA ALA A 43 8.38 9.03 5.87
C ALA A 43 7.58 9.99 6.78
N VAL A 44 6.78 10.87 6.19
CA VAL A 44 6.04 11.88 6.94
C VAL A 44 4.97 11.26 7.84
N LEU A 45 4.06 10.44 7.28
CA LEU A 45 2.92 9.94 8.05
C LEU A 45 3.32 8.89 9.08
N LEU A 46 4.32 8.05 8.80
CA LEU A 46 4.86 7.12 9.79
C LEU A 46 5.56 7.89 10.92
N SER A 47 6.36 8.90 10.62
CA SER A 47 6.98 9.73 11.66
C SER A 47 5.96 10.46 12.51
N VAL A 48 4.87 10.96 11.92
CA VAL A 48 3.76 11.56 12.69
C VAL A 48 3.11 10.50 13.59
N ALA A 49 2.83 9.30 13.08
CA ALA A 49 2.21 8.25 13.88
C ALA A 49 3.08 7.87 15.09
N VAL A 50 4.38 7.64 14.88
CA VAL A 50 5.34 7.30 15.93
C VAL A 50 5.52 8.43 16.94
N ALA A 51 5.57 9.69 16.49
CA ALA A 51 5.77 10.83 17.38
C ALA A 51 4.57 11.13 18.27
N LEU A 52 3.37 10.73 17.85
CA LEU A 52 2.13 10.93 18.60
C LEU A 52 1.80 9.77 19.54
N GLU A 53 2.40 8.60 19.32
CA GLU A 53 2.17 7.42 20.15
C GLU A 53 2.70 7.65 21.57
N PRO A 54 1.86 7.56 22.62
CA PRO A 54 2.35 7.58 23.98
C PRO A 54 3.09 6.27 24.30
N GLY A 55 3.81 6.26 25.43
CA GLY A 55 4.26 4.99 25.99
C GLY A 55 3.08 4.04 26.24
N ALA A 56 3.32 2.74 26.14
CA ALA A 56 2.31 1.75 26.48
C ALA A 56 1.93 1.84 27.97
N ASP A 57 0.63 1.81 28.26
CA ASP A 57 0.10 1.83 29.62
C ASP A 57 0.34 0.47 30.31
N ASP A 58 0.19 -0.61 29.54
CA ASP A 58 0.57 -1.97 29.92
C ASP A 58 1.38 -2.63 28.79
N PRO A 59 2.73 -2.64 28.89
CA PRO A 59 3.59 -3.32 27.93
C PRO A 59 3.35 -4.83 27.83
N ALA A 60 2.73 -5.46 28.84
CA ALA A 60 2.42 -6.90 28.85
C ALA A 60 1.04 -7.23 28.26
N ALA A 61 0.23 -6.23 27.91
CA ALA A 61 -1.10 -6.41 27.31
C ALA A 61 -1.04 -7.13 25.95
N ILE A 62 0.10 -7.07 25.27
CA ILE A 62 0.36 -7.80 24.03
C ILE A 62 1.50 -8.80 24.31
N PRO A 63 1.31 -10.10 24.03
CA PRO A 63 2.39 -11.07 24.14
C PRO A 63 3.60 -10.64 23.28
N SER A 64 4.80 -10.64 23.86
CA SER A 64 6.02 -10.13 23.20
C SER A 64 6.32 -10.79 21.85
N ALA A 65 5.97 -12.06 21.69
CA ALA A 65 6.11 -12.77 20.41
C ALA A 65 5.18 -12.22 19.31
N VAL A 66 3.97 -11.77 19.69
CA VAL A 66 3.00 -11.18 18.76
C VAL A 66 3.47 -9.80 18.34
N ASP A 67 3.92 -8.98 19.29
CA ASP A 67 4.48 -7.65 19.01
C ASP A 67 5.71 -7.74 18.09
N ALA A 68 6.66 -8.62 18.42
CA ALA A 68 7.83 -8.88 17.59
C ALA A 68 7.47 -9.37 16.18
N LEU A 69 6.42 -10.19 16.04
CA LEU A 69 5.93 -10.64 14.74
C LEU A 69 5.35 -9.48 13.92
N ILE A 70 4.51 -8.64 14.52
CA ILE A 70 3.93 -7.46 13.87
C ILE A 70 5.03 -6.53 13.38
N ALA A 71 5.99 -6.20 14.26
CA ALA A 71 7.14 -5.37 13.92
C ALA A 71 7.95 -5.97 12.77
N THR A 72 8.25 -7.27 12.83
CA THR A 72 9.02 -7.98 11.79
C THR A 72 8.31 -7.94 10.44
N VAL A 73 6.99 -8.21 10.41
CA VAL A 73 6.22 -8.18 9.16
C VAL A 73 6.10 -6.76 8.63
N LEU A 74 5.92 -5.76 9.49
CA LEU A 74 5.87 -4.35 9.10
C LEU A 74 7.20 -3.90 8.47
N PHE A 75 8.33 -4.16 9.13
CA PHE A 75 9.65 -3.79 8.61
C PHE A 75 10.01 -4.57 7.34
N GLY A 76 9.67 -5.87 7.27
CA GLY A 76 9.83 -6.65 6.05
C GLY A 76 9.00 -6.10 4.89
N GLY A 77 7.75 -5.70 5.16
CA GLY A 77 6.86 -5.05 4.20
C GLY A 77 7.38 -3.69 3.74
N LEU A 78 7.90 -2.87 4.66
CA LEU A 78 8.55 -1.59 4.36
C LEU A 78 9.80 -1.77 3.49
N PHE A 79 10.64 -2.75 3.81
CA PHE A 79 11.82 -3.07 3.00
C PHE A 79 11.41 -3.51 1.59
N ALA A 80 10.41 -4.37 1.46
CA ALA A 80 9.87 -4.79 0.16
C ALA A 80 9.25 -3.61 -0.62
N ALA A 81 8.55 -2.71 0.06
CA ALA A 81 8.00 -1.49 -0.53
C ALA A 81 9.12 -0.57 -1.04
N ALA A 82 10.14 -0.31 -0.21
CA ALA A 82 11.29 0.50 -0.56
C ALA A 82 12.08 -0.10 -1.74
N ALA A 83 12.35 -1.40 -1.72
CA ALA A 83 13.03 -2.10 -2.80
C ALA A 83 12.22 -2.06 -4.10
N GLY A 84 10.90 -2.27 -4.01
CA GLY A 84 9.98 -2.20 -5.15
C GLY A 84 9.88 -0.80 -5.75
N LEU A 85 9.68 0.22 -4.92
CA LEU A 85 9.60 1.63 -5.33
C LEU A 85 10.95 2.16 -5.84
N GLY A 86 12.06 1.76 -5.21
CA GLY A 86 13.42 2.09 -5.67
C GLY A 86 13.75 1.45 -7.02
N SER A 87 13.28 0.23 -7.24
CA SER A 87 13.32 -0.43 -8.57
C SER A 87 12.27 0.12 -9.55
N ARG A 88 11.48 1.12 -9.13
CA ARG A 88 10.35 1.72 -9.87
C ARG A 88 9.32 0.69 -10.33
N ARG A 89 9.13 -0.40 -9.60
CA ARG A 89 8.18 -1.48 -9.93
C ARG A 89 6.88 -1.31 -9.17
N ARG A 90 5.75 -1.61 -9.82
CA ARG A 90 4.41 -1.55 -9.22
C ARG A 90 4.21 -2.44 -8.01
N ILE A 91 4.98 -3.53 -7.90
CA ILE A 91 5.01 -4.35 -6.69
C ILE A 91 5.39 -3.56 -5.44
N GLY A 92 6.14 -2.46 -5.57
CA GLY A 92 6.44 -1.54 -4.47
C GLY A 92 5.18 -0.94 -3.85
N PHE A 93 4.21 -0.51 -4.66
CA PHE A 93 2.91 -0.04 -4.15
C PHE A 93 2.06 -1.16 -3.55
N ALA A 94 2.19 -2.40 -4.04
CA ALA A 94 1.49 -3.54 -3.45
C ALA A 94 2.04 -3.88 -2.05
N ALA A 95 3.37 -3.94 -1.91
CA ALA A 95 4.03 -4.14 -0.62
C ALA A 95 3.73 -2.99 0.35
N SER A 96 3.80 -1.75 -0.14
CA SER A 96 3.40 -0.53 0.57
C SER A 96 1.96 -0.63 1.09
N PHE A 97 1.02 -1.05 0.25
CA PHE A 97 -0.37 -1.19 0.65
C PHE A 97 -0.56 -2.27 1.73
N GLY A 98 0.11 -3.42 1.61
CA GLY A 98 0.09 -4.46 2.63
C GLY A 98 0.64 -4.00 3.98
N ALA A 99 1.78 -3.31 3.97
CA ALA A 99 2.37 -2.73 5.19
C ALA A 99 1.46 -1.68 5.83
N ALA A 100 0.84 -0.81 5.02
CA ALA A 100 -0.09 0.20 5.51
C ALA A 100 -1.35 -0.42 6.15
N LEU A 101 -1.87 -1.50 5.56
CA LEU A 101 -3.01 -2.24 6.14
C LEU A 101 -2.66 -2.91 7.47
N LEU A 102 -1.46 -3.49 7.59
CA LEU A 102 -0.98 -4.05 8.84
C LEU A 102 -0.89 -2.97 9.92
N LEU A 103 -0.30 -1.82 9.59
CA LEU A 103 -0.15 -0.70 10.52
C LEU A 103 -1.50 -0.11 10.95
N LEU A 104 -2.45 0.05 10.00
CA LEU A 104 -3.82 0.46 10.32
C LEU A 104 -4.52 -0.56 11.23
N GLY A 105 -4.36 -1.86 10.96
CA GLY A 105 -4.89 -2.92 11.79
C GLY A 105 -4.33 -2.90 13.22
N ALA A 106 -3.02 -2.68 13.37
CA ALA A 106 -2.38 -2.51 14.67
C ALA A 106 -2.93 -1.28 15.41
N THR A 107 -3.06 -0.14 14.72
CA THR A 107 -3.64 1.10 15.28
C THR A 107 -5.06 0.89 15.79
N LEU A 108 -5.90 0.16 15.04
CA LEU A 108 -7.26 -0.18 15.46
C LEU A 108 -7.27 -1.11 16.68
N ALA A 109 -6.27 -1.98 16.82
CA ALA A 109 -6.17 -2.93 17.92
C ALA A 109 -5.67 -2.29 19.24
N CYS A 110 -4.90 -1.20 19.18
CA CYS A 110 -4.31 -0.53 20.36
C CYS A 110 -5.28 -0.34 21.54
N PRO A 111 -6.46 0.30 21.39
CA PRO A 111 -7.41 0.46 22.50
C PRO A 111 -8.13 -0.84 22.85
N ALA A 112 -8.28 -1.77 21.90
CA ALA A 112 -9.00 -3.03 22.12
C ALA A 112 -8.20 -4.01 23.00
N THR A 113 -6.88 -3.91 22.99
CA THR A 113 -5.99 -4.74 23.83
C THR A 113 -5.73 -4.13 25.20
N GLY A 114 -6.13 -2.87 25.44
CA GLY A 114 -5.78 -2.13 26.65
C GLY A 114 -4.32 -1.67 26.68
N HIS A 115 -3.60 -1.75 25.56
CA HIS A 115 -2.18 -1.40 25.48
C HIS A 115 -1.96 0.12 25.54
N HIS A 116 -2.93 0.90 25.06
CA HIS A 116 -2.96 2.35 25.21
C HIS A 116 -4.37 2.84 25.53
N GLU A 117 -4.46 3.90 26.32
CA GLU A 117 -5.68 4.66 26.55
C GLU A 117 -6.13 5.38 25.27
N LEU A 118 -7.43 5.31 24.99
CA LEU A 118 -8.03 5.99 23.85
C LEU A 118 -8.02 7.50 24.08
N ALA A 119 -7.22 8.23 23.28
CA ALA A 119 -7.14 9.69 23.33
C ALA A 119 -6.92 10.31 21.95
N GLY A 120 -6.70 11.64 21.89
CA GLY A 120 -6.58 12.40 20.64
C GLY A 120 -5.51 11.89 19.67
N TRP A 121 -4.42 11.31 20.19
CA TRP A 121 -3.33 10.71 19.41
C TRP A 121 -3.83 9.57 18.50
N TRP A 122 -4.80 8.78 18.97
CA TRP A 122 -5.32 7.62 18.25
C TRP A 122 -6.01 8.03 16.95
N TYR A 123 -6.83 9.09 16.99
CA TYR A 123 -7.48 9.63 15.79
C TYR A 123 -6.47 10.18 14.78
N ALA A 124 -5.40 10.80 15.27
CA ALA A 124 -4.32 11.29 14.41
C ALA A 124 -3.53 10.13 13.77
N GLN A 125 -3.26 9.05 14.53
CA GLN A 125 -2.67 7.83 13.98
C GLN A 125 -3.60 7.15 12.97
N LEU A 126 -4.91 7.09 13.21
CA LEU A 126 -5.87 6.58 12.23
C LEU A 126 -5.87 7.41 10.94
N ALA A 127 -5.81 8.73 11.05
CA ALA A 127 -5.72 9.60 9.88
C ALA A 127 -4.41 9.37 9.11
N ALA A 128 -3.28 9.26 9.82
CA ALA A 128 -1.98 9.00 9.21
C ALA A 128 -1.93 7.63 8.51
N THR A 129 -2.35 6.56 9.20
CA THR A 129 -2.35 5.19 8.65
C THR A 129 -3.39 5.01 7.55
N GLY A 130 -4.57 5.63 7.68
CA GLY A 130 -5.57 5.72 6.63
C GLY A 130 -5.04 6.45 5.38
N GLY A 131 -4.28 7.53 5.57
CA GLY A 131 -3.57 8.25 4.51
C GLY A 131 -2.55 7.36 3.78
N LEU A 132 -1.80 6.53 4.51
CA LEU A 132 -0.86 5.57 3.94
C LEU A 132 -1.57 4.50 3.11
N VAL A 133 -2.68 3.95 3.62
CA VAL A 133 -3.52 2.98 2.90
C VAL A 133 -4.07 3.62 1.63
N GLY A 134 -4.62 4.84 1.74
CA GLY A 134 -5.17 5.60 0.63
C GLY A 134 -4.14 5.87 -0.46
N MET A 135 -2.98 6.44 -0.12
CA MET A 135 -1.92 6.75 -1.08
C MET A 135 -1.35 5.48 -1.73
N SER A 136 -1.12 4.42 -0.94
CA SER A 136 -0.58 3.16 -1.45
C SER A 136 -1.56 2.46 -2.40
N GLY A 137 -2.84 2.39 -2.01
CA GLY A 137 -3.90 1.82 -2.84
C GLY A 137 -4.15 2.64 -4.10
N TYR A 138 -4.13 3.96 -3.98
CA TYR A 138 -4.25 4.88 -5.11
C TYR A 138 -3.10 4.72 -6.10
N GLY A 139 -1.85 4.67 -5.63
CA GLY A 139 -0.68 4.37 -6.46
C GLY A 139 -0.76 3.00 -7.12
N LEU A 140 -1.13 1.96 -6.36
CA LEU A 140 -1.32 0.62 -6.92
C LEU A 140 -2.34 0.62 -8.07
N TRP A 141 -3.46 1.31 -7.89
CA TRP A 141 -4.54 1.33 -8.87
C TRP A 141 -4.28 2.26 -10.05
N ARG A 142 -3.79 3.48 -9.80
CA ARG A 142 -3.76 4.60 -10.76
C ARG A 142 -2.38 4.97 -11.28
N ALA A 143 -1.29 4.53 -10.66
CA ALA A 143 0.04 4.88 -11.17
C ALA A 143 0.15 4.45 -12.65
N PRO A 144 0.49 5.39 -13.56
CA PRO A 144 0.62 5.07 -14.96
C PRO A 144 1.88 4.23 -15.18
N ARG A 145 1.92 3.54 -16.32
CA ARG A 145 3.16 2.91 -16.77
C ARG A 145 4.13 4.00 -17.19
N SER A 146 5.38 3.87 -16.77
CA SER A 146 6.46 4.72 -17.26
C SER A 146 6.94 4.20 -18.63
N SER A 147 7.19 5.12 -19.56
CA SER A 147 7.65 4.85 -20.93
C SER A 147 9.15 5.10 -21.14
N ASP A 148 9.82 5.54 -20.07
CA ASP A 148 11.25 5.86 -19.94
C ASP A 148 12.11 4.69 -19.45
#